data_AF-A0A0S8KEC5-F1
#
_entry.id   AF-A0A0S8KEC5-F1
#
_cell.length_a   1.000
_cell.length_b   1.000
_cell.length_c   1.000
_cell.angle_alpha   90.00
_cell.angle_beta   90.00
_cell.angle_gamma   90.00
#
_symmetry.space_group_name_H-M   'P 1'
#
loop_
_entity.id
_entity.type
_entity.pdbx_description
1 polymer ?
#
loop_
_entity_poly.entity_id
_entity_poly.type
_entity_poly.pdbx_seq_one_letter_code
_entity_poly.pdbx_strand_id
1 'polypeptide(L)'
;MEDSKKKPIMIGVIVVCLVIAGLITFARRGGGGSGLDAIPEDKMTWVKCNNPNCNTEYEMSEREYFRIQQERLNPMARTAPPLTCEKCGKDSLFRAIKCPYCSVVFFRDSVPNDLFDRCPECGKSATEESRRRRLSGQE
;
A
#
# COMPACT_ATOMS: atom_id res chain seq x y z
N MET A 1 40.81 -11.85 42.81
CA MET A 1 39.67 -12.76 42.56
C MET A 1 39.34 -12.76 41.07
N GLU A 2 40.10 -13.46 40.23
CA GLU A 2 40.05 -13.13 38.80
C GLU A 2 40.01 -14.35 37.87
N ASP A 3 39.15 -14.22 36.86
CA ASP A 3 39.00 -15.01 35.63
C ASP A 3 38.15 -16.30 35.65
N SER A 4 38.26 -17.20 36.63
CA SER A 4 37.52 -18.49 36.56
C SER A 4 35.99 -18.36 36.77
N LYS A 5 35.51 -17.34 37.51
CA LYS A 5 34.07 -17.08 37.71
C LYS A 5 33.45 -16.15 36.65
N LYS A 6 34.25 -15.39 35.90
CA LYS A 6 33.75 -14.42 34.90
C LYS A 6 33.27 -15.12 33.62
N LYS A 7 33.93 -16.20 33.21
CA LYS A 7 33.56 -17.00 32.02
C LYS A 7 32.15 -17.62 32.10
N PRO A 8 31.75 -18.31 33.19
CA PRO A 8 30.40 -18.88 33.29
C PRO A 8 29.31 -17.81 33.39
N ILE A 9 29.59 -16.66 34.04
CA ILE A 9 28.64 -15.54 34.10
C ILE A 9 28.43 -14.93 32.70
N MET A 10 29.51 -14.73 31.94
CA MET A 10 29.43 -14.21 30.58
C MET A 10 28.71 -15.16 29.62
N ILE A 11 28.94 -16.48 29.73
CA ILE A 11 28.19 -17.49 28.96
C ILE A 11 26.71 -17.45 29.33
N GLY A 12 26.39 -17.35 30.62
CA GLY A 12 25.00 -17.24 31.10
C GLY A 12 24.27 -16.03 30.50
N VAL A 13 24.92 -14.86 30.44
CA VAL A 13 24.34 -13.65 29.84
C VAL A 13 24.07 -13.84 28.34
N ILE A 14 25.00 -14.46 27.59
CA ILE A 14 24.82 -14.71 26.16
C ILE A 14 23.63 -15.63 25.90
N VAL A 15 23.50 -16.72 26.67
CA VAL A 15 22.37 -17.67 26.52
C VAL A 15 21.05 -16.97 26.82
N VAL A 16 20.98 -16.18 27.89
CA VAL A 16 19.77 -15.40 28.22
C VAL A 16 19.41 -14.42 27.09
N CYS A 17 20.40 -13.69 26.55
CA CYS A 17 20.16 -12.79 25.42
C CYS A 17 19.65 -13.51 24.17
N LEU A 18 20.19 -14.69 23.85
CA LEU A 18 19.73 -15.48 22.69
C LEU A 18 18.31 -16.02 22.88
N VAL A 19 17.96 -16.45 24.10
CA VAL A 19 16.60 -16.90 24.42
C VAL A 19 15.62 -15.73 24.31
N ILE A 20 15.96 -14.56 24.84
CA ILE A 20 15.12 -13.35 24.72
C ILE A 20 14.96 -12.94 23.25
N ALA A 21 16.05 -12.93 22.48
CA ALA A 21 16.00 -12.62 21.05
C ALA A 21 15.14 -13.63 20.27
N GLY A 22 15.25 -14.92 20.61
CA GLY A 22 14.41 -15.99 20.06
C GLY A 22 12.93 -15.78 20.38
N LEU A 23 12.60 -15.45 21.64
CA LEU A 23 11.22 -15.17 22.06
C LEU A 23 10.64 -13.93 21.39
N ILE A 24 11.40 -12.83 21.28
CA ILE A 24 10.97 -11.63 20.57
C ILE A 24 10.75 -11.93 19.09
N THR A 25 11.64 -12.70 18.47
CA THR A 25 11.53 -13.08 17.05
C THR A 25 10.30 -13.97 16.82
N PHE A 26 10.04 -14.93 17.70
CA PHE A 26 8.87 -15.81 17.62
C PHE A 26 7.56 -15.04 17.86
N ALA A 27 7.53 -14.19 18.89
CA ALA A 27 6.37 -13.37 19.22
C ALA A 27 6.07 -12.29 18.15
N ARG A 28 7.09 -11.76 17.47
CA ARG A 28 6.89 -10.82 16.34
C ARG A 28 6.55 -11.51 15.02
N ARG A 29 6.76 -12.82 14.90
CA ARG A 29 6.49 -13.58 13.66
C ARG A 29 5.06 -14.13 13.59
N GLY A 30 4.34 -14.21 14.72
CA GLY A 30 2.96 -14.65 14.78
C GLY A 30 1.97 -13.50 14.87
N GLY A 31 1.57 -12.90 13.76
CA GLY A 31 0.47 -11.93 13.77
C GLY A 31 0.53 -10.88 12.67
N GLY A 32 0.33 -11.30 11.43
CA GLY A 32 0.13 -10.37 10.32
C GLY A 32 0.07 -11.15 9.03
N GLY A 33 -1.12 -11.25 8.43
CA GLY A 33 -1.25 -11.76 7.06
C GLY A 33 -0.25 -11.04 6.18
N SER A 34 0.68 -11.77 5.59
CA SER A 34 1.75 -11.21 4.77
C SER A 34 1.35 -11.38 3.31
N GLY A 35 1.08 -10.28 2.62
CA GLY A 35 0.78 -10.28 1.18
C GLY A 35 -0.69 -10.02 0.86
N LEU A 36 -1.16 -10.58 -0.26
CA LEU A 36 -2.51 -10.37 -0.80
C LEU A 36 -3.64 -10.79 0.18
N ASP A 37 -3.35 -11.73 1.08
CA ASP A 37 -4.29 -12.22 2.10
C ASP A 37 -4.62 -11.19 3.18
N ALA A 38 -3.83 -10.12 3.30
CA ALA A 38 -4.14 -8.99 4.20
C ALA A 38 -5.22 -8.05 3.64
N ILE A 39 -5.54 -8.16 2.35
CA ILE A 39 -6.53 -7.28 1.70
C ILE A 39 -7.91 -7.92 1.87
N PRO A 40 -8.88 -7.24 2.49
CA PRO A 40 -10.25 -7.74 2.62
C PRO A 40 -10.87 -8.08 1.25
N GLU A 41 -11.68 -9.14 1.18
CA GLU A 41 -12.29 -9.61 -0.08
C GLU A 41 -13.29 -8.62 -0.66
N ASP A 42 -13.98 -7.89 0.21
CA ASP A 42 -14.97 -6.88 -0.08
C ASP A 42 -14.35 -5.52 -0.44
N LYS A 43 -13.02 -5.39 -0.35
CA LYS A 43 -12.37 -4.11 -0.64
C LYS A 43 -12.25 -3.89 -2.14
N MET A 44 -12.96 -2.88 -2.62
CA MET A 44 -12.96 -2.44 -4.01
C MET A 44 -11.97 -1.29 -4.23
N THR A 45 -11.38 -1.22 -5.42
CA THR A 45 -10.57 -0.08 -5.87
C THR A 45 -11.11 0.44 -7.20
N TRP A 46 -11.05 1.75 -7.38
CA TRP A 46 -11.35 2.37 -8.66
C TRP A 46 -10.21 2.14 -9.64
N VAL A 47 -10.59 1.85 -10.88
CA VAL A 47 -9.68 1.75 -12.02
C VAL A 47 -10.22 2.59 -13.17
N LYS A 48 -9.30 3.14 -13.97
CA LYS A 48 -9.62 3.99 -15.12
C LYS A 48 -8.75 3.61 -16.30
N CYS A 49 -9.36 3.56 -17.48
CA CYS A 49 -8.69 3.26 -18.72
C CYS A 49 -8.07 4.54 -19.30
N ASN A 50 -6.76 4.54 -19.53
CA ASN A 50 -6.03 5.65 -20.14
C ASN A 50 -6.09 5.66 -21.69
N ASN A 51 -6.84 4.73 -22.30
CA ASN A 51 -7.09 4.79 -23.73
C ASN A 51 -8.13 5.88 -24.03
N PRO A 52 -7.79 6.95 -24.80
CA PRO A 52 -8.68 8.08 -25.04
C PRO A 52 -9.99 7.70 -25.73
N ASN A 53 -10.01 6.60 -26.48
CA ASN A 53 -11.22 6.11 -27.16
C ASN A 53 -12.15 5.30 -26.25
N CYS A 54 -11.70 4.91 -25.06
CA CYS A 54 -12.46 4.10 -24.12
C CYS A 54 -12.84 4.91 -22.88
N ASN A 55 -11.84 5.45 -22.19
CA ASN A 55 -11.96 6.26 -20.97
C ASN A 55 -12.93 5.70 -19.90
N THR A 56 -13.13 4.38 -19.89
CA THR A 56 -14.04 3.74 -18.94
C THR A 56 -13.45 3.79 -17.53
N GLU A 57 -14.35 3.89 -16.55
CA GLU A 57 -14.04 3.88 -15.13
C GLU A 57 -14.99 2.91 -14.44
N TYR A 58 -14.46 2.07 -13.57
CA TYR A 58 -15.23 1.07 -12.83
C TYR A 58 -14.47 0.64 -11.57
N GLU A 59 -15.17 -0.08 -10.71
CA GLU A 59 -14.58 -0.69 -9.52
C GLU A 59 -14.22 -2.15 -9.80
N MET A 60 -13.09 -2.60 -9.24
CA MET A 60 -12.71 -4.01 -9.22
C MET A 60 -12.17 -4.38 -7.84
N SER A 61 -12.08 -5.68 -7.53
CA SER A 61 -11.48 -6.13 -6.28
C SER A 61 -10.04 -5.63 -6.16
N GLU A 62 -9.71 -5.02 -5.03
CA GLU A 62 -8.34 -4.54 -4.77
C GLU A 62 -7.36 -5.71 -4.71
N ARG A 63 -7.78 -6.86 -4.18
CA ARG A 63 -6.96 -8.08 -4.15
C ARG A 63 -6.63 -8.55 -5.57
N GLU A 64 -7.64 -8.59 -6.44
CA GLU A 64 -7.46 -8.98 -7.84
C GLU A 64 -6.54 -8.00 -8.58
N TYR A 65 -6.72 -6.70 -8.35
CA TYR A 65 -5.84 -5.67 -8.90
C TYR A 65 -4.37 -5.95 -8.52
N PHE A 66 -4.07 -6.14 -7.24
CA PHE A 66 -2.70 -6.38 -6.80
C PHE A 66 -2.15 -7.75 -7.24
N ARG A 67 -3.00 -8.77 -7.37
CA ARG A 67 -2.60 -10.08 -7.91
C ARG A 67 -2.06 -9.95 -9.33
N ILE A 68 -2.82 -9.31 -10.22
CA ILE A 68 -2.40 -9.12 -11.62
C ILE A 68 -1.14 -8.24 -11.70
N GLN A 69 -1.03 -7.22 -10.84
CA GLN A 69 0.17 -6.39 -10.76
C GLN A 69 1.41 -7.18 -10.35
N GLN A 70 1.26 -8.12 -9.40
CA GLN A 70 2.36 -8.97 -8.95
C GLN A 70 2.80 -9.96 -10.03
N GLU A 71 1.85 -10.53 -10.78
CA GLU A 71 2.13 -11.43 -11.91
C GLU A 71 2.87 -10.73 -13.06
N ARG A 72 2.60 -9.45 -13.28
CA ARG A 72 3.19 -8.63 -14.35
C ARG A 72 4.37 -7.76 -13.88
N LEU A 73 4.79 -7.91 -12.62
CA LEU A 73 5.77 -7.04 -12.01
C LEU A 73 7.13 -7.19 -12.72
N ASN A 74 7.57 -6.12 -13.38
CA ASN A 74 8.93 -6.04 -13.89
C ASN A 74 9.79 -5.23 -12.89
N PRO A 75 10.78 -5.82 -12.22
CA PRO A 75 11.62 -5.12 -11.24
C PRO A 75 12.44 -3.96 -11.84
N MET A 76 12.57 -3.91 -13.17
CA MET A 76 13.22 -2.80 -13.87
C MET A 76 12.25 -1.68 -14.29
N ALA A 77 10.94 -1.90 -14.23
CA ALA A 77 9.95 -0.89 -14.59
C ALA A 77 9.81 0.16 -13.47
N ARG A 78 9.76 1.44 -13.86
CA ARG A 78 9.52 2.55 -12.92
C ARG A 78 8.05 2.77 -12.59
N THR A 79 7.16 2.14 -13.34
CA THR A 79 5.72 2.29 -13.20
C THR A 79 5.06 0.93 -13.04
N ALA A 80 3.93 0.94 -12.36
CA ALA A 80 2.99 -0.17 -12.33
C ALA A 80 2.67 -0.64 -13.77
N PRO A 81 2.72 -1.95 -14.06
CA PRO A 81 2.28 -2.45 -15.35
C PRO A 81 0.79 -2.11 -15.56
N PRO A 82 0.35 -1.84 -16.80
CA PRO A 82 -1.07 -1.69 -17.10
C PRO A 82 -1.80 -3.03 -17.01
N LEU A 83 -3.06 -2.97 -16.55
CA LEU A 83 -3.99 -4.08 -16.66
C LEU A 83 -4.74 -4.01 -17.99
N THR A 84 -5.27 -5.15 -18.41
CA THR A 84 -6.13 -5.25 -19.59
C THR A 84 -7.51 -4.66 -19.27
N CYS A 85 -7.93 -3.64 -20.02
CA CYS A 85 -9.25 -3.03 -19.86
C CYS A 85 -10.34 -3.97 -20.40
N GLU A 86 -11.33 -4.34 -19.59
CA GLU A 86 -12.42 -5.26 -20.00
C GLU A 86 -13.28 -4.71 -21.14
N LYS A 87 -13.42 -3.38 -21.23
CA LYS A 87 -14.24 -2.73 -22.27
C LYS A 87 -13.57 -2.63 -23.64
N CYS A 88 -12.26 -2.38 -23.69
CA CYS A 88 -11.55 -2.16 -24.96
C CYS A 88 -10.48 -3.20 -25.28
N GLY A 89 -10.20 -4.15 -24.37
CA GLY A 89 -9.23 -5.22 -24.54
C GLY A 89 -7.77 -4.78 -24.55
N LYS A 90 -7.47 -3.49 -24.34
CA LYS A 90 -6.09 -2.96 -24.36
C LYS A 90 -5.49 -2.89 -22.96
N ASP A 91 -4.19 -3.14 -22.85
CA ASP A 91 -3.38 -2.90 -21.66
C ASP A 91 -3.24 -1.40 -21.41
N SER A 92 -4.23 -0.85 -20.74
CA SER A 92 -4.40 0.59 -20.54
C SER A 92 -5.16 0.93 -19.26
N LEU A 93 -5.45 -0.06 -18.43
CA LEU A 93 -6.20 0.10 -17.19
C LEU A 93 -5.23 0.34 -16.03
N PHE A 94 -5.43 1.44 -15.30
CA PHE A 94 -4.61 1.82 -14.15
C PHE A 94 -5.48 2.11 -12.93
N ARG A 95 -4.87 2.06 -11.75
CA ARG A 95 -5.54 2.46 -10.51
C ARG A 95 -5.92 3.94 -10.56
N ALA A 96 -7.13 4.24 -10.11
CA ALA A 96 -7.67 5.57 -10.04
C ALA A 96 -8.24 5.85 -8.65
N ILE A 97 -8.54 7.12 -8.40
CA ILE A 97 -9.12 7.62 -7.15
C ILE A 97 -10.42 8.31 -7.51
N LYS A 98 -11.49 8.01 -6.76
CA LYS A 98 -12.75 8.75 -6.82
C LYS A 98 -12.71 9.90 -5.81
N CYS A 99 -12.93 11.12 -6.28
CA CYS A 99 -13.00 12.29 -5.43
C CYS A 99 -14.24 12.19 -4.51
N PRO A 100 -14.10 12.30 -3.18
CA PRO A 100 -15.25 12.22 -2.27
C PRO A 100 -16.14 13.48 -2.30
N TYR A 101 -15.68 14.57 -2.92
CA TYR A 101 -16.39 15.86 -2.92
C TYR A 101 -17.18 16.11 -4.20
N CYS A 102 -16.67 15.70 -5.36
CA CYS A 102 -17.32 15.90 -6.67
C CYS A 102 -17.51 14.61 -7.47
N SER A 103 -17.15 13.45 -6.92
CA SER A 103 -17.32 12.12 -7.53
C SER A 103 -16.54 11.85 -8.82
N VAL A 104 -15.69 12.77 -9.29
CA VAL A 104 -14.84 12.52 -10.47
C VAL A 104 -13.81 11.43 -10.18
N VAL A 105 -13.59 10.53 -11.13
CA VAL A 105 -12.54 9.50 -11.05
C VAL A 105 -11.33 9.97 -11.86
N PHE A 106 -10.18 10.04 -11.21
CA PHE A 106 -8.94 10.58 -11.78
C PHE A 106 -7.74 9.70 -11.41
N PHE A 107 -6.64 9.82 -12.18
CA PHE A 107 -5.42 9.10 -11.87
C PHE A 107 -4.70 9.71 -10.67
N ARG A 108 -3.93 8.88 -9.96
CA ARG A 108 -3.04 9.39 -8.92
C ARG A 108 -2.07 10.41 -9.54
N ASP A 109 -1.75 11.46 -8.79
CA ASP A 109 -0.80 12.51 -9.21
C ASP A 109 -1.27 13.26 -10.49
N SER A 110 -2.60 13.35 -10.72
CA SER A 110 -3.16 14.09 -11.87
C SER A 110 -2.83 15.60 -11.83
N VAL A 111 -2.60 16.17 -10.64
CA VAL A 111 -2.14 17.55 -10.48
C VAL A 111 -0.64 17.55 -10.17
N PRO A 112 0.22 18.08 -11.07
CA PRO A 112 1.66 18.09 -10.86
C PRO A 112 2.08 18.89 -9.61
N ASN A 113 3.09 18.40 -8.89
CA ASN A 113 3.67 19.04 -7.71
C ASN A 113 2.69 19.29 -6.54
N ASP A 114 1.62 18.50 -6.44
CA ASP A 114 0.65 18.58 -5.35
C ASP A 114 0.44 17.19 -4.71
N LEU A 115 -0.53 17.07 -3.80
CA LEU A 115 -0.92 15.82 -3.18
C LEU A 115 -1.45 14.84 -4.23
N PHE A 116 -1.11 13.57 -4.05
CA PHE A 116 -1.45 12.49 -4.99
C PHE A 116 -2.96 12.30 -5.21
N ASP A 117 -3.79 12.77 -4.28
CA ASP A 117 -5.24 12.73 -4.27
C ASP A 117 -5.88 14.11 -4.51
N ARG A 118 -5.11 15.10 -4.94
CA ARG A 118 -5.64 16.40 -5.37
C ARG A 118 -6.55 16.19 -6.57
N CYS A 119 -7.83 16.48 -6.37
CA CYS A 119 -8.80 16.40 -7.44
C CYS A 119 -8.55 17.50 -8.49
N PRO A 120 -8.41 17.16 -9.78
CA PRO A 120 -8.20 18.16 -10.84
C PRO A 120 -9.41 19.08 -11.05
N GLU A 121 -10.63 18.59 -10.78
CA GLU A 121 -11.86 19.38 -10.98
C GLU A 121 -12.16 20.36 -9.83
N CYS A 122 -12.18 19.87 -8.58
CA CYS A 122 -12.60 20.69 -7.43
C CYS A 122 -11.45 21.18 -6.55
N GLY A 123 -10.20 20.78 -6.81
CA GLY A 123 -9.02 21.20 -6.06
C GLY A 123 -8.94 20.67 -4.62
N LYS A 124 -9.89 19.85 -4.16
CA LYS A 124 -9.87 19.28 -2.80
C LYS A 124 -9.04 17.99 -2.74
N SER A 125 -8.47 17.71 -1.57
CA SER A 125 -7.71 16.50 -1.23
C SER A 125 -8.17 15.97 0.12
N ALA A 126 -8.44 14.66 0.20
CA ALA A 126 -8.80 14.01 1.45
C ALA A 126 -7.61 13.97 2.42
N THR A 127 -6.40 13.85 1.89
CA THR A 127 -5.14 13.90 2.64
C THR A 127 -4.95 15.26 3.31
N GLU A 128 -5.23 16.35 2.60
CA GLU A 128 -5.17 17.69 3.16
C GLU A 128 -6.21 17.88 4.28
N GLU A 129 -7.45 17.43 4.06
CA GLU A 129 -8.51 17.53 5.07
C GLU A 129 -8.17 16.71 6.32
N SER A 130 -7.70 15.47 6.15
CA SER A 130 -7.26 14.62 7.27
C SER A 130 -6.12 15.29 8.06
N ARG A 131 -5.14 15.86 7.37
CA ARG A 131 -4.04 16.62 8.01
C ARG A 131 -4.57 17.81 8.80
N ARG A 132 -5.52 18.56 8.24
CA ARG A 132 -6.14 19.69 8.94
C ARG A 132 -6.89 19.24 10.20
N ARG A 133 -7.68 18.16 10.13
CA ARG A 133 -8.44 17.63 11.28
C ARG A 133 -7.53 17.24 12.44
N ARG A 134 -6.41 16.57 12.14
CA ARG A 134 -5.35 16.24 13.11
C ARG A 134 -4.78 17.47 13.79
N LEU A 135 -4.45 18.52 13.01
CA LEU A 135 -3.90 19.76 13.56
C LEU A 135 -4.94 20.54 14.40
N SER A 136 -6.23 20.42 14.09
CA SER A 136 -7.31 21.04 14.87
C SER A 136 -7.78 20.22 16.08
N GLY A 137 -7.21 19.04 16.33
CA GLY A 137 -7.61 18.17 17.45
C GLY A 137 -9.02 17.58 17.34
N GLN A 138 -9.53 17.37 16.12
CA GLN A 138 -10.88 16.84 15.84
C GLN A 138 -10.87 15.34 15.49
N GLU A 139 -9.94 14.56 16.04
CA GLU A 139 -9.90 13.10 15.84
C GLU A 139 -10.89 12.36 16.76
#